data_AF-A0A483Z9S9-F1
#
_entry.id   AF-A0A483Z9S9-F1
#
_cell.length_a   1.000
_cell.length_b   1.000
_cell.length_c   1.000
_cell.angle_alpha   90.00
_cell.angle_beta   90.00
_cell.angle_gamma   90.00
#
_symmetry.space_group_name_H-M   'P 1'
#
loop_
_entity.id
_entity.type
_entity.pdbx_description
1 polymer ?
#
loop_
_entity_poly.entity_id
_entity_poly.type
_entity_poly.pdbx_seq_one_letter_code
_entity_poly.pdbx_strand_id
1 'polypeptide(L)'
;LLTGCAQPAAQAGGGGGGTIKAINHTKWAINHFSVNGQSGIDIIGPFQGGGGGCCFSVPARWTPGMTVRVDWESGEASTEGFPGFADYEKYKAWEKKMSSQNRQHSKTVPLPDYNGQDVCGITVHFLPCDDVKVTTSCWSPRNVNYPIKEPVRMTEPAVCPK
;
A
#
# COMPACT_ATOMS: atom_id res chain seq x y z
N LEU A 1 22.84 -0.23 -51.71
CA LEU A 1 22.90 -0.86 -50.37
C LEU A 1 22.66 0.25 -49.35
N LEU A 2 21.44 0.36 -48.83
CA LEU A 2 21.07 1.35 -47.81
C LEU A 2 21.35 0.75 -46.43
N THR A 3 22.42 1.21 -45.78
CA THR A 3 22.75 0.87 -44.39
C THR A 3 21.82 1.64 -43.46
N GLY A 4 20.88 0.92 -42.83
CA GLY A 4 20.05 1.46 -41.76
C GLY A 4 20.87 1.65 -40.49
N CYS A 5 20.83 2.85 -39.92
CA CYS A 5 21.39 3.13 -38.62
C CYS A 5 20.60 2.35 -37.56
N ALA A 6 21.23 1.32 -36.98
CA ALA A 6 20.72 0.70 -35.76
C ALA A 6 20.83 1.73 -34.63
N GLN A 7 19.69 2.14 -34.07
CA GLN A 7 19.68 2.89 -32.83
C GLN A 7 20.26 1.98 -31.73
N PRO A 8 21.15 2.48 -30.86
CA PRO A 8 21.54 1.74 -29.68
C PRO A 8 20.29 1.39 -28.89
N ALA A 9 20.14 0.12 -28.52
CA ALA A 9 19.14 -0.27 -27.53
C ALA A 9 19.30 0.66 -26.33
N ALA A 10 18.20 1.30 -25.93
CA ALA A 10 18.16 2.10 -24.73
C ALA A 10 18.70 1.24 -23.58
N GLN A 11 19.88 1.60 -23.05
CA GLN A 11 20.30 1.07 -21.77
C GLN A 11 19.21 1.50 -20.78
N ALA A 12 18.52 0.53 -20.21
CA ALA A 12 17.61 0.74 -19.09
C ALA A 12 18.44 1.18 -17.86
N GLY A 13 18.83 2.46 -17.86
CA GLY A 13 19.45 3.17 -16.74
C GLY A 13 18.45 4.08 -16.03
N GLY A 14 17.14 3.82 -16.17
CA GLY A 14 16.08 4.53 -15.48
C GLY A 14 15.61 3.72 -14.29
N GLY A 15 15.55 4.33 -13.11
CA GLY A 15 15.20 3.67 -11.86
C GLY A 15 13.91 2.84 -11.93
N GLY A 16 13.88 1.74 -11.19
CA GLY A 16 12.76 0.80 -11.18
C GLY A 16 11.47 1.46 -10.71
N GLY A 17 10.35 1.09 -11.31
CA GLY A 17 9.05 1.67 -11.00
C GLY A 17 7.90 0.74 -11.33
N GLY A 18 6.72 1.05 -10.81
CA GLY A 18 5.55 0.20 -11.00
C GLY A 18 4.34 0.65 -10.21
N THR A 19 3.43 -0.29 -10.00
CA THR A 19 2.15 -0.04 -9.32
C THR A 19 2.35 0.06 -7.81
N ILE A 20 1.58 0.95 -7.20
CA ILE A 20 1.37 1.02 -5.75
C ILE A 20 0.24 0.05 -5.41
N LYS A 21 0.57 -0.94 -4.61
CA LYS A 21 -0.34 -1.97 -4.10
C LYS A 21 -0.37 -1.95 -2.58
N ALA A 22 -1.35 -2.62 -2.01
CA ALA A 22 -1.42 -2.81 -0.58
C ALA A 22 -2.00 -4.16 -0.19
N ILE A 23 -1.62 -4.61 1.00
CA ILE A 23 -2.19 -5.74 1.72
C ILE A 23 -2.51 -5.26 3.13
N ASN A 24 -3.78 -5.35 3.51
CA ASN A 24 -4.25 -4.95 4.81
C ASN A 24 -4.34 -6.17 5.72
N HIS A 25 -3.52 -6.20 6.77
CA HIS A 25 -3.51 -7.27 7.76
C HIS A 25 -4.43 -7.01 8.96
N THR A 26 -5.17 -5.90 8.93
CA THR A 26 -5.95 -5.39 10.05
C THR A 26 -7.46 -5.63 9.87
N LYS A 27 -8.19 -5.45 10.96
CA LYS A 27 -9.67 -5.46 10.97
C LYS A 27 -10.30 -4.17 10.45
N TRP A 28 -9.51 -3.11 10.28
CA TRP A 28 -9.98 -1.79 9.85
C TRP A 28 -9.98 -1.71 8.33
N ALA A 29 -10.88 -0.93 7.73
CA ALA A 29 -10.76 -0.57 6.32
C ALA A 29 -9.64 0.48 6.16
N ILE A 30 -8.91 0.42 5.05
CA ILE A 30 -8.01 1.48 4.61
C ILE A 30 -8.74 2.28 3.54
N ASN A 31 -9.32 3.42 3.93
CA ASN A 31 -10.21 4.22 3.09
C ASN A 31 -9.47 4.94 1.97
N HIS A 32 -8.20 5.26 2.19
CA HIS A 32 -7.27 5.73 1.17
C HIS A 32 -5.85 5.61 1.72
N PHE A 33 -4.87 5.55 0.82
CA PHE A 33 -3.46 5.62 1.19
C PHE A 33 -2.60 6.20 0.06
N SER A 34 -1.41 6.64 0.44
CA SER A 34 -0.39 7.13 -0.49
C SER A 34 1.01 6.74 -0.05
N VAL A 35 1.94 6.68 -1.01
CA VAL A 35 3.37 6.52 -0.77
C VAL A 35 4.08 7.75 -1.34
N ASN A 36 4.78 8.50 -0.48
CA ASN A 36 5.41 9.77 -0.83
C ASN A 36 4.44 10.74 -1.55
N GLY A 37 3.19 10.78 -1.10
CA GLY A 37 2.11 11.59 -1.69
C GLY A 37 1.48 11.01 -2.96
N GLN A 38 2.03 9.92 -3.52
CA GLN A 38 1.47 9.23 -4.69
C GLN A 38 0.34 8.29 -4.26
N SER A 39 -0.87 8.49 -4.77
CA SER A 39 -2.05 7.73 -4.36
C SER A 39 -1.99 6.25 -4.75
N GLY A 40 -2.41 5.38 -3.84
CA GLY A 40 -2.63 3.95 -4.09
C GLY A 40 -3.92 3.63 -4.87
N ILE A 41 -4.77 4.63 -5.09
CA ILE A 41 -6.10 4.59 -5.75
C ILE A 41 -7.16 3.79 -4.97
N ASP A 42 -6.85 2.56 -4.56
CA ASP A 42 -7.85 1.65 -4.01
C ASP A 42 -8.14 1.88 -2.52
N ILE A 43 -9.37 1.51 -2.15
CA ILE A 43 -9.79 1.22 -0.78
C ILE A 43 -9.46 -0.24 -0.47
N ILE A 44 -8.81 -0.51 0.66
CA ILE A 44 -8.43 -1.87 1.04
C ILE A 44 -9.26 -2.32 2.23
N GLY A 45 -10.19 -3.25 2.00
CA GLY A 45 -11.00 -3.82 3.06
C GLY A 45 -10.17 -4.61 4.08
N PRO A 46 -10.77 -4.97 5.24
CA PRO A 46 -10.11 -5.78 6.25
C PRO A 46 -9.60 -7.11 5.67
N PHE A 47 -8.34 -7.45 5.94
CA PHE A 47 -7.73 -8.72 5.53
C PHE A 47 -7.74 -8.97 4.00
N GLN A 48 -7.66 -7.91 3.21
CA GLN A 48 -7.66 -7.95 1.75
C GLN A 48 -6.39 -7.34 1.17
N GLY A 49 -6.18 -7.57 -0.13
CA GLY A 49 -5.16 -6.88 -0.91
C GLY A 49 -5.78 -6.22 -2.13
N GLY A 50 -5.12 -5.18 -2.63
CA GLY A 50 -5.59 -4.37 -3.74
C GLY A 50 -4.56 -3.32 -4.13
N GLY A 51 -5.02 -2.27 -4.78
CA GLY A 51 -4.20 -1.22 -5.35
C GLY A 51 -4.26 -1.22 -6.87
N GLY A 52 -3.46 -0.34 -7.45
CA GLY A 52 -3.66 0.05 -8.86
C GLY A 52 -3.12 1.43 -9.14
N GLY A 53 -2.79 2.20 -8.09
CA GLY A 53 -2.04 3.44 -8.16
C GLY A 53 -0.82 3.32 -9.05
N CYS A 54 -0.69 4.22 -10.02
CA CYS A 54 0.48 4.20 -10.91
C CYS A 54 1.68 4.89 -10.26
N CYS A 55 2.82 4.67 -10.92
CA CYS A 55 3.92 5.61 -10.95
C CYS A 55 4.72 5.72 -9.65
N PHE A 56 4.85 4.63 -8.89
CA PHE A 56 5.94 4.53 -7.91
C PHE A 56 7.26 4.40 -8.66
N SER A 57 8.26 5.17 -8.25
CA SER A 57 9.60 5.15 -8.84
C SER A 57 10.65 5.28 -7.74
N VAL A 58 11.77 4.59 -7.91
CA VAL A 58 12.94 4.67 -7.04
C VAL A 58 14.20 4.88 -7.86
N PRO A 59 15.29 5.42 -7.29
CA PRO A 59 16.59 5.50 -7.96
C PRO A 59 17.07 4.13 -8.47
N ALA A 60 17.95 4.13 -9.47
CA ALA A 60 18.51 2.90 -10.04
C ALA A 60 19.31 2.06 -9.04
N ARG A 61 19.84 2.68 -7.98
CA ARG A 61 20.57 1.98 -6.90
C ARG A 61 19.96 2.36 -5.57
N TRP A 62 19.73 1.36 -4.74
CA TRP A 62 19.37 1.58 -3.35
C TRP A 62 20.61 2.02 -2.57
N THR A 63 20.42 2.92 -1.62
CA THR A 63 21.45 3.33 -0.65
C THR A 63 20.97 3.15 0.79
N PRO A 64 21.87 2.82 1.73
CA PRO A 64 21.52 2.74 3.15
C PRO A 64 20.80 3.99 3.65
N GLY A 65 19.69 3.79 4.35
CA GLY A 65 18.87 4.86 4.92
C GLY A 65 17.76 5.38 4.00
N MET A 66 17.57 4.82 2.81
CA MET A 66 16.39 5.12 2.00
C MET A 66 15.09 4.76 2.74
N THR A 67 14.12 5.66 2.67
CA THR A 67 12.81 5.52 3.31
C THR A 67 11.69 5.92 2.36
N VAL A 68 10.47 5.50 2.68
CA VAL A 68 9.24 6.04 2.10
C VAL A 68 8.31 6.50 3.21
N ARG A 69 7.57 7.58 2.95
CA ARG A 69 6.47 8.02 3.79
C ARG A 69 5.18 7.38 3.29
N VAL A 70 4.44 6.74 4.19
CA VAL A 70 3.12 6.19 3.94
C VAL A 70 2.11 7.00 4.74
N ASP A 71 1.08 7.48 4.05
CA ASP A 71 -0.05 8.16 4.66
C ASP A 71 -1.31 7.35 4.36
N TRP A 72 -2.17 7.16 5.36
CA TRP A 72 -3.42 6.41 5.17
C TRP A 72 -4.50 6.82 6.16
N GLU A 73 -5.75 6.56 5.77
CA GLU A 73 -6.89 6.66 6.68
C GLU A 73 -7.44 5.28 6.98
N SER A 74 -7.57 4.96 8.26
CA SER A 74 -8.27 3.75 8.70
C SER A 74 -9.70 4.08 9.16
N GLY A 75 -10.68 3.24 8.86
CA GLY A 75 -12.06 3.41 9.32
C GLY A 75 -12.74 2.09 9.70
N GLU A 76 -13.87 2.20 10.40
CA GLU A 76 -14.73 1.05 10.71
C GLU A 76 -15.32 0.48 9.41
N ALA A 77 -15.20 -0.84 9.24
CA ALA A 77 -15.64 -1.54 8.05
C ALA A 77 -17.00 -2.24 8.23
N SER A 78 -17.57 -2.18 9.43
CA SER A 78 -18.86 -2.77 9.77
C SER A 78 -20.03 -2.10 9.05
N THR A 79 -21.02 -2.90 8.67
CA THR A 79 -22.33 -2.44 8.18
C THR A 79 -23.39 -2.41 9.29
N GLU A 80 -22.98 -2.59 10.55
CA GLU A 80 -23.88 -2.55 11.69
C GLU A 80 -24.62 -1.22 11.77
N GLY A 81 -25.95 -1.30 11.93
CA GLY A 81 -26.82 -0.13 11.98
C GLY A 81 -27.01 0.59 10.63
N PHE A 82 -26.58 0.01 9.49
CA PHE A 82 -26.82 0.56 8.17
C PHE A 82 -28.33 0.62 7.87
N PRO A 83 -28.93 1.81 7.66
CA PRO A 83 -30.38 1.97 7.53
C PRO A 83 -30.91 1.64 6.13
N GLY A 84 -30.07 1.21 5.19
CA GLY A 84 -30.40 1.17 3.77
C GLY A 84 -30.33 2.55 3.13
N PHE A 85 -30.68 2.62 1.84
CA PHE A 85 -30.60 3.85 1.04
C PHE A 85 -31.95 4.57 0.86
N ALA A 86 -33.05 4.00 1.38
CA ALA A 86 -34.41 4.53 1.17
C ALA A 86 -34.67 5.83 1.93
N ASP A 87 -34.05 6.02 3.10
CA ASP A 87 -34.18 7.20 3.96
C ASP A 87 -32.85 7.96 3.96
N TYR A 88 -32.80 9.06 3.20
CA TYR A 88 -31.57 9.83 2.98
C TYR A 88 -31.02 10.43 4.27
N GLU A 89 -31.87 10.96 5.15
CA GLU A 89 -31.44 11.59 6.39
C GLU A 89 -30.83 10.57 7.35
N LYS A 90 -31.44 9.38 7.46
CA LYS A 90 -30.86 8.29 8.25
C LYS A 90 -29.55 7.79 7.64
N TYR A 91 -29.49 7.65 6.31
CA TYR A 91 -28.25 7.28 5.61
C TYR A 91 -27.12 8.27 5.93
N LYS A 92 -27.37 9.58 5.81
CA LYS A 92 -26.37 10.63 6.09
C LYS A 92 -25.96 10.67 7.56
N ALA A 93 -26.88 10.45 8.48
CA ALA A 93 -26.57 10.38 9.91
C ALA A 93 -25.67 9.16 10.22
N TRP A 94 -25.97 8.00 9.62
CA TRP A 94 -25.14 6.80 9.75
C TRP A 94 -23.75 7.02 9.12
N GLU A 95 -23.68 7.52 7.90
CA GLU A 95 -22.41 7.81 7.20
C GLU A 95 -21.52 8.75 8.03
N LYS A 96 -22.08 9.84 8.56
CA LYS A 96 -21.37 10.78 9.43
C LYS A 96 -20.87 10.12 10.72
N LYS A 97 -21.66 9.24 11.31
CA LYS A 97 -21.26 8.46 12.49
C LYS A 97 -20.07 7.55 12.15
N MET A 98 -20.14 6.82 11.04
CA MET A 98 -19.05 5.94 10.60
C MET A 98 -17.77 6.72 10.31
N SER A 99 -17.86 7.81 9.54
CA SER A 99 -16.70 8.63 9.19
C SER A 99 -16.08 9.35 10.40
N SER A 100 -16.84 9.60 11.47
CA SER A 100 -16.31 10.22 12.70
C SER A 100 -15.30 9.35 13.44
N GLN A 101 -15.25 8.06 13.12
CA GLN A 101 -14.30 7.10 13.68
C GLN A 101 -13.04 6.95 12.83
N ASN A 102 -12.98 7.62 11.68
CA ASN A 102 -11.82 7.57 10.80
C ASN A 102 -10.60 8.18 11.51
N ARG A 103 -9.45 7.52 11.33
CA ARG A 103 -8.17 7.95 11.88
C ARG A 103 -7.19 8.17 10.75
N GLN A 104 -6.53 9.32 10.80
CA GLN A 104 -5.49 9.70 9.86
C GLN A 104 -4.13 9.29 10.42
N HIS A 105 -3.32 8.66 9.58
CA HIS A 105 -2.04 8.09 9.97
C HIS A 105 -0.94 8.52 9.01
N SER A 106 0.29 8.55 9.54
CA SER A 106 1.49 8.82 8.76
C SER A 106 2.68 8.10 9.35
N LYS A 107 3.43 7.37 8.54
CA LYS A 107 4.63 6.65 8.97
C LYS A 107 5.72 6.67 7.91
N THR A 108 6.92 7.07 8.31
CA THR A 108 8.12 6.90 7.49
C THR A 108 8.75 5.57 7.83
N VAL A 109 8.91 4.71 6.82
CA VAL A 109 9.44 3.35 6.99
C VAL A 109 10.66 3.13 6.11
N PRO A 110 11.63 2.30 6.54
CA PRO A 110 12.74 1.90 5.69
C PRO A 110 12.24 1.24 4.40
N LEU A 111 12.83 1.62 3.27
CA LEU A 111 12.66 0.90 2.02
C LEU A 111 13.70 -0.23 1.98
N PRO A 112 13.31 -1.52 1.91
CA PRO A 112 14.27 -2.61 1.86
C PRO A 112 15.22 -2.50 0.66
N ASP A 113 16.45 -3.00 0.82
CA ASP A 113 17.45 -3.03 -0.24
C ASP A 113 16.95 -3.84 -1.44
N TYR A 114 16.96 -3.21 -2.61
CA TYR A 114 16.56 -3.79 -3.89
C TYR A 114 17.73 -3.95 -4.87
N ASN A 115 18.97 -3.70 -4.43
CA ASN A 115 20.14 -3.88 -5.28
C ASN A 115 20.28 -5.34 -5.73
N GLY A 116 20.56 -5.54 -7.02
CA GLY A 116 20.65 -6.87 -7.62
C GLY A 116 19.30 -7.58 -7.80
N GLN A 117 18.19 -6.87 -7.63
CA GLN A 117 16.83 -7.39 -7.79
C GLN A 117 16.02 -6.48 -8.75
N ASP A 118 15.02 -7.07 -9.40
CA ASP A 118 14.03 -6.30 -10.13
C ASP A 118 13.06 -5.60 -9.17
N VAL A 119 12.62 -4.40 -9.56
CA VAL A 119 11.63 -3.59 -8.82
C VAL A 119 10.31 -3.58 -9.59
N CYS A 120 9.23 -4.03 -8.95
CA CYS A 120 7.90 -4.14 -9.58
C CYS A 120 6.85 -3.19 -8.97
N GLY A 121 7.28 -1.98 -8.61
CA GLY A 121 6.47 -1.02 -7.87
C GLY A 121 6.69 -1.14 -6.37
N ILE A 122 5.66 -0.85 -5.58
CA ILE A 122 5.70 -0.97 -4.12
C ILE A 122 4.41 -1.58 -3.59
N THR A 123 4.53 -2.53 -2.67
CA THR A 123 3.40 -3.06 -1.90
C THR A 123 3.52 -2.60 -0.45
N VAL A 124 2.47 -1.94 0.03
CA VAL A 124 2.32 -1.49 1.42
C VAL A 124 1.59 -2.55 2.21
N HIS A 125 2.14 -2.95 3.35
CA HIS A 125 1.51 -3.87 4.28
C HIS A 125 1.07 -3.09 5.51
N PHE A 126 -0.24 -2.92 5.68
CA PHE A 126 -0.81 -2.30 6.88
C PHE A 126 -0.94 -3.37 7.96
N LEU A 127 -0.27 -3.16 9.08
CA LEU A 127 -0.19 -4.09 10.20
C LEU A 127 -1.00 -3.56 11.39
N PRO A 128 -1.37 -4.43 12.35
CA PRO A 128 -1.94 -3.96 13.61
C PRO A 128 -1.03 -2.96 14.33
N CYS A 129 -1.58 -2.19 15.27
CA CYS A 129 -0.86 -1.13 15.98
C CYS A 129 -0.37 0.01 15.07
N ASP A 130 -1.13 0.28 14.02
CA ASP A 130 -0.88 1.36 13.06
C ASP A 130 0.58 1.31 12.50
N ASP A 131 1.10 0.09 12.32
CA ASP A 131 2.43 -0.18 11.76
C ASP A 131 2.35 -0.51 10.27
N VAL A 132 3.46 -0.29 9.56
CA VAL A 132 3.54 -0.48 8.11
C VAL A 132 4.86 -1.12 7.74
N LYS A 133 4.80 -2.08 6.82
CA LYS A 133 5.97 -2.57 6.08
C LYS A 133 5.80 -2.31 4.60
N VAL A 134 6.90 -2.22 3.87
CA VAL A 134 6.87 -2.04 2.41
C VAL A 134 7.82 -3.02 1.73
N THR A 135 7.52 -3.35 0.47
CA THR A 135 8.42 -4.11 -0.38
C THR A 135 8.28 -3.70 -1.84
N THR A 136 9.40 -3.73 -2.57
CA THR A 136 9.46 -3.52 -4.02
C THR A 136 9.50 -4.83 -4.82
N SER A 137 9.41 -5.98 -4.12
CA SER A 137 9.58 -7.31 -4.70
C SER A 137 8.59 -7.59 -5.82
N CYS A 138 9.09 -8.24 -6.88
CA CYS A 138 8.28 -8.78 -7.97
C CYS A 138 7.56 -10.09 -7.61
N TRP A 139 7.88 -10.72 -6.48
CA TRP A 139 7.23 -11.95 -6.05
C TRP A 139 5.79 -11.68 -5.60
N SER A 140 4.89 -12.64 -5.85
CA SER A 140 3.54 -12.59 -5.30
C SER A 140 3.53 -13.04 -3.82
N PRO A 141 2.56 -12.59 -2.99
CA PRO A 141 2.54 -12.89 -1.56
C PRO A 141 2.54 -14.37 -1.18
N ARG A 142 2.09 -15.26 -2.07
CA ARG A 142 2.09 -16.72 -1.84
C ARG A 142 3.43 -17.38 -2.16
N ASN A 143 4.37 -16.65 -2.76
CA ASN A 143 5.66 -17.19 -3.15
C ASN A 143 6.60 -17.30 -1.93
N VAL A 144 7.38 -18.39 -1.88
CA VAL A 144 8.36 -18.63 -0.81
C VAL A 144 9.44 -17.55 -0.72
N ASN A 145 9.72 -16.82 -1.81
CA ASN A 145 10.69 -15.74 -1.86
C ASN A 145 10.11 -14.36 -1.54
N TYR A 146 8.80 -14.25 -1.30
CA TYR A 146 8.19 -12.97 -0.93
C TYR A 146 8.71 -12.50 0.44
N PRO A 147 9.19 -11.25 0.61
CA PRO A 147 9.93 -10.86 1.81
C PRO A 147 9.09 -10.69 3.07
N ILE A 148 7.78 -10.52 2.95
CA ILE A 148 6.87 -10.31 4.08
C ILE A 148 6.08 -11.62 4.32
N LYS A 149 6.16 -12.17 5.53
CA LYS A 149 5.67 -13.53 5.86
C LYS A 149 4.48 -13.53 6.79
N GLU A 150 4.08 -12.37 7.25
CA GLU A 150 2.97 -12.15 8.14
C GLU A 150 1.66 -12.70 7.53
N PRO A 151 0.83 -13.39 8.33
CA PRO A 151 -0.45 -13.90 7.85
C PRO A 151 -1.36 -12.72 7.49
N VAL A 152 -2.22 -12.90 6.48
CA VAL A 152 -3.16 -11.84 6.08
C VAL A 152 -4.13 -11.47 7.21
N ARG A 153 -4.55 -12.43 8.04
CA ARG A 153 -5.37 -12.16 9.22
C ARG A 153 -4.50 -12.07 10.45
N MET A 154 -4.21 -10.85 10.91
CA MET A 154 -3.52 -10.62 12.18
C MET A 154 -4.49 -10.09 13.24
N THR A 155 -4.29 -10.54 14.48
CA THR A 155 -5.01 -9.99 15.63
C THR A 155 -4.21 -8.83 16.20
N GLU A 156 -4.89 -7.72 16.45
CA GLU A 156 -4.29 -6.58 17.13
C GLU A 156 -4.10 -6.89 18.62
N PRO A 157 -2.89 -6.73 19.19
CA PRO A 157 -2.67 -6.97 20.60
C PRO A 157 -3.40 -5.92 21.45
N ALA A 158 -3.74 -6.29 22.68
CA ALA A 158 -4.40 -5.36 23.61
C ALA A 158 -3.55 -4.13 23.96
N VAL A 159 -2.22 -4.27 23.89
CA VAL A 159 -1.25 -3.20 24.09
C VAL A 159 -0.27 -3.22 22.94
N CYS A 160 -0.15 -2.09 22.25
CA CYS A 160 0.82 -1.93 21.18
C CYS A 160 2.23 -1.71 21.74
N PRO A 161 3.26 -2.38 21.17
CA PRO A 161 4.63 -2.12 21.55
C PRO A 161 4.99 -0.66 21.26
N LYS A 162 5.82 -0.07 22.14
CA LYS A 162 6.34 1.29 21.98
C LYS A 162 7.54 1.31 21.05
#